data_AF-A0A2P5MG94-F1
#
_entry.id   AF-A0A2P5MG94-F1
#
_cell.length_a   1.000
_cell.length_b   1.000
_cell.length_c   1.000
_cell.angle_alpha   90.00
_cell.angle_beta   90.00
_cell.angle_gamma   90.00
#
_symmetry.space_group_name_H-M   'P 1'
#
loop_
_entity.id
_entity.type
_entity.pdbx_description
1 polymer ?
#
loop_
_entity_poly.entity_id
_entity_poly.type
_entity_poly.pdbx_seq_one_letter_code
_entity_poly.pdbx_strand_id
1 'polypeptide(L)'
;MQCALAIRYYEQRESKHLSSPANCLAKTVAEFVALGYDADTAKMFADKMLMGLGSQLRSAAPLIKLSAHIHKDYPELRDSQLTHFLVEKDAGEQSLNIEPVKFPDWLLHSHQAINGATALASDYLFNRTDFFEPYKHCGFEAVCTGLVGDVTGSKADATDSELVNAWLKRLALTDRFEWITPSL
;
A
#
# COMPACT_ATOMS: atom_id res chain seq x y z
N MET A 1 9.29 -13.63 -11.20
CA MET A 1 8.36 -12.81 -10.39
C MET A 1 6.90 -12.97 -10.82
N GLN A 2 6.56 -12.83 -12.11
CA GLN A 2 5.16 -12.96 -12.59
C GLN A 2 4.53 -14.35 -12.34
N CYS A 3 5.30 -15.44 -12.34
CA CYS A 3 4.74 -16.79 -12.15
C CYS A 3 4.32 -17.10 -10.69
N ALA A 4 5.07 -16.64 -9.68
CA ALA A 4 4.72 -16.84 -8.28
C ALA A 4 3.53 -15.97 -7.85
N LEU A 5 3.47 -14.74 -8.38
CA LEU A 5 2.28 -13.89 -8.34
C LEU A 5 1.08 -14.61 -8.96
N ALA A 6 1.23 -15.18 -10.16
CA ALA A 6 0.15 -15.87 -10.86
C ALA A 6 -0.40 -17.08 -10.10
N ILE A 7 0.46 -17.88 -9.45
CA ILE A 7 0.03 -19.06 -8.66
C ILE A 7 -0.75 -18.62 -7.42
N ARG A 8 -0.24 -17.66 -6.63
CA ARG A 8 -0.98 -17.14 -5.46
C ARG A 8 -2.30 -16.49 -5.88
N TYR A 9 -2.31 -15.74 -6.99
CA TYR A 9 -3.52 -15.13 -7.54
C TYR A 9 -4.56 -16.17 -7.99
N TYR A 10 -4.11 -17.33 -8.45
CA TYR A 10 -4.96 -18.43 -8.90
C TYR A 10 -5.53 -19.23 -7.71
N GLU A 11 -4.72 -19.48 -6.68
CA GLU A 11 -5.11 -20.31 -5.53
C GLU A 11 -5.88 -19.54 -4.44
N GLN A 12 -5.63 -18.24 -4.27
CA GLN A 12 -6.26 -17.40 -3.24
C GLN A 12 -7.21 -16.35 -3.82
N ARG A 13 -7.92 -16.68 -4.91
CA ARG A 13 -8.76 -15.72 -5.64
C ARG A 13 -9.97 -15.28 -4.80
N GLU A 14 -9.79 -14.27 -3.95
CA GLU A 14 -10.88 -13.61 -3.27
C GLU A 14 -11.73 -12.85 -4.30
N SER A 15 -13.01 -13.19 -4.39
CA SER A 15 -13.98 -12.55 -5.29
C SER A 15 -14.30 -11.11 -4.91
N LYS A 16 -13.87 -10.65 -3.73
CA LYS A 16 -14.18 -9.32 -3.21
C LYS A 16 -13.20 -8.27 -3.75
N HIS A 17 -13.69 -7.06 -3.98
CA HIS A 17 -12.93 -5.91 -4.42
C HIS A 17 -12.93 -4.83 -3.33
N LEU A 18 -11.77 -4.24 -3.05
CA LEU A 18 -11.69 -3.09 -2.14
C LEU A 18 -12.08 -1.85 -2.93
N SER A 19 -13.06 -1.09 -2.44
CA SER A 19 -13.58 0.10 -3.09
C SER A 19 -13.83 1.20 -2.08
N SER A 20 -13.85 2.45 -2.55
CA SER A 20 -14.31 3.57 -1.74
C SER A 20 -15.83 3.74 -1.91
N PRO A 21 -16.61 3.83 -0.83
CA PRO A 21 -18.04 4.05 -0.92
C PRO A 21 -18.35 5.47 -1.46
N ALA A 22 -19.53 5.66 -2.05
CA ALA A 22 -19.88 6.92 -2.73
C ALA A 22 -19.81 8.16 -1.80
N ASN A 23 -20.11 7.97 -0.51
CA ASN A 23 -19.97 9.03 0.50
C ASN A 23 -18.49 9.41 0.73
N CYS A 24 -17.55 8.46 0.66
CA CYS A 24 -16.12 8.71 0.76
C CYS A 24 -15.62 9.53 -0.44
N LEU A 25 -16.08 9.21 -1.65
CA LEU A 25 -15.76 10.00 -2.85
C LEU A 25 -16.23 11.45 -2.67
N ALA A 26 -17.50 11.66 -2.31
CA ALA A 26 -18.04 13.00 -2.11
C ALA A 26 -17.27 13.81 -1.04
N LYS A 27 -16.90 13.19 0.08
CA LYS A 27 -16.06 13.82 1.12
C LYS A 27 -14.68 14.20 0.57
N THR A 28 -14.04 13.30 -0.16
CA THR A 28 -12.69 13.52 -0.72
C THR A 28 -12.70 14.62 -1.78
N VAL A 29 -13.76 14.72 -2.59
CA VAL A 29 -13.96 15.86 -3.51
C VAL A 29 -14.03 17.17 -2.75
N ALA A 30 -14.81 17.22 -1.66
CA ALA A 30 -14.91 18.43 -0.83
C ALA A 30 -13.57 18.81 -0.18
N GLU A 31 -12.77 17.82 0.25
CA GLU A 31 -11.41 18.04 0.77
C GLU A 31 -10.50 18.66 -0.32
N PHE A 32 -10.53 18.17 -1.56
CA PHE A 32 -9.77 18.80 -2.66
C PHE A 32 -10.28 20.20 -3.02
N VAL A 33 -11.59 20.45 -3.01
CA VAL A 33 -12.13 21.81 -3.21
C VAL A 33 -11.63 22.76 -2.12
N ALA A 34 -11.55 22.30 -0.87
CA ALA A 34 -11.00 23.10 0.23
C ALA A 34 -9.50 23.42 0.07
N LEU A 35 -8.77 22.63 -0.71
CA LEU A 35 -7.38 22.89 -1.10
C LEU A 35 -7.24 23.86 -2.29
N GLY A 36 -8.37 24.35 -2.84
CA GLY A 36 -8.39 25.37 -3.89
C GLY A 36 -8.54 24.85 -5.31
N TYR A 37 -8.79 23.55 -5.50
CA TYR A 37 -9.12 22.99 -6.81
C TYR A 37 -10.55 23.32 -7.22
N ASP A 38 -10.78 23.55 -8.52
CA ASP A 38 -12.13 23.63 -9.07
C ASP A 38 -12.85 22.26 -8.97
N ALA A 39 -14.18 22.27 -9.07
CA ALA A 39 -14.99 21.08 -8.83
C ALA A 39 -14.70 19.90 -9.78
N ASP A 40 -14.39 20.17 -11.04
CA ASP A 40 -14.11 19.13 -12.03
C ASP A 40 -12.74 18.51 -11.79
N THR A 41 -11.72 19.34 -11.53
CA THR A 41 -10.38 18.87 -11.15
C THR A 41 -10.41 18.09 -9.84
N ALA A 42 -11.12 18.60 -8.82
CA ALA A 42 -11.27 17.93 -7.53
C ALA A 42 -11.93 16.56 -7.66
N LYS A 43 -12.98 16.44 -8.49
CA LYS A 43 -13.64 15.17 -8.78
C LYS A 43 -12.70 14.17 -9.45
N MET A 44 -11.98 14.62 -10.48
CA MET A 44 -11.01 13.78 -11.19
C MET A 44 -9.90 13.29 -10.25
N PHE A 45 -9.36 14.18 -9.41
CA PHE A 45 -8.31 13.83 -8.45
C PHE A 45 -8.81 12.87 -7.37
N ALA A 46 -9.97 13.14 -6.77
CA ALA A 46 -10.54 12.25 -5.77
C ALA A 46 -10.74 10.84 -6.32
N ASP A 47 -11.35 10.70 -7.50
CA ASP A 47 -11.59 9.40 -8.12
C ASP A 47 -10.29 8.63 -8.39
N LYS A 48 -9.33 9.28 -9.06
CA LYS A 48 -8.04 8.67 -9.41
C LYS A 48 -7.24 8.28 -8.17
N MET A 49 -7.20 9.14 -7.15
CA MET A 49 -6.38 8.92 -5.97
C MET A 49 -6.99 7.87 -5.04
N LEU A 50 -8.32 7.85 -4.88
CA LEU A 50 -9.01 6.79 -4.13
C LEU A 50 -8.80 5.43 -4.79
N MET A 51 -8.93 5.35 -6.11
CA MET A 51 -8.66 4.12 -6.86
C MET A 51 -7.20 3.67 -6.71
N GLY A 52 -6.26 4.61 -6.82
CA GLY A 52 -4.83 4.34 -6.66
C GLY A 52 -4.47 3.83 -5.26
N LEU A 53 -4.96 4.50 -4.21
CA LEU A 53 -4.72 4.11 -2.83
C LEU A 53 -5.39 2.77 -2.50
N GLY A 54 -6.63 2.54 -2.96
CA GLY A 54 -7.32 1.26 -2.78
C GLY A 54 -6.56 0.10 -3.42
N SER A 55 -6.00 0.30 -4.62
CA SER A 55 -5.14 -0.68 -5.28
C SER A 55 -3.87 -0.97 -4.48
N GLN A 56 -3.17 0.07 -4.01
CA GLN A 56 -1.98 -0.08 -3.18
C GLN A 56 -2.28 -0.84 -1.88
N LEU A 57 -3.35 -0.49 -1.18
CA LEU A 57 -3.80 -1.18 0.03
C LEU A 57 -4.04 -2.66 -0.22
N ARG A 58 -4.74 -3.00 -1.32
CA ARG A 58 -5.03 -4.39 -1.69
C ARG A 58 -3.75 -5.19 -1.97
N SER A 59 -2.72 -4.57 -2.54
CA SER A 59 -1.54 -5.28 -3.03
C SER A 59 -0.38 -5.32 -2.05
N ALA A 60 -0.09 -4.23 -1.33
CA ALA A 60 1.18 -4.07 -0.62
C ALA A 60 1.38 -5.11 0.51
N ALA A 61 0.40 -5.29 1.40
CA ALA A 61 0.52 -6.25 2.51
C ALA A 61 0.65 -7.71 2.02
N PRO A 62 -0.21 -8.19 1.08
CA PRO A 62 0.00 -9.49 0.44
C PRO A 62 1.35 -9.64 -0.25
N LEU A 63 1.83 -8.61 -0.95
CA LEU A 63 3.11 -8.61 -1.65
C LEU A 63 4.30 -8.72 -0.69
N ILE A 64 4.27 -8.04 0.45
CA ILE A 64 5.31 -8.18 1.47
C ILE A 64 5.40 -9.66 1.94
N LYS A 65 4.26 -10.27 2.25
CA LYS A 65 4.19 -11.69 2.64
C LYS A 65 4.71 -12.61 1.53
N LEU A 66 4.34 -12.33 0.27
CA LEU A 66 4.78 -13.10 -0.90
C LEU A 66 6.29 -12.97 -1.10
N SER A 67 6.82 -11.76 -1.04
CA SER A 67 8.24 -11.47 -1.23
C SER A 67 9.10 -12.18 -0.20
N ALA A 68 8.65 -12.22 1.06
CA ALA A 68 9.31 -12.99 2.11
C ALA A 68 9.32 -14.50 1.84
N HIS A 69 8.19 -15.06 1.38
CA HIS A 69 8.12 -16.47 0.99
C HIS A 69 9.06 -16.78 -0.19
N ILE A 70 9.02 -15.96 -1.25
CA ILE A 70 9.88 -16.13 -2.42
C ILE A 70 11.36 -16.03 -2.02
N HIS A 71 11.72 -15.01 -1.22
CA HIS A 71 13.10 -14.79 -0.80
C HIS A 71 13.65 -15.98 0.01
N LYS A 72 12.81 -16.58 0.84
CA LYS A 72 13.17 -17.75 1.65
C LYS A 72 13.33 -19.01 0.80
N ASP A 73 12.33 -19.31 -0.03
CA ASP A 73 12.18 -20.64 -0.63
C ASP A 73 12.76 -20.74 -2.06
N TYR A 74 13.08 -19.60 -2.70
CA TYR A 74 13.66 -19.54 -4.05
C TYR A 74 14.91 -18.63 -4.09
N PRO A 75 16.05 -19.05 -3.50
CA PRO A 75 17.27 -18.24 -3.42
C PRO A 75 17.79 -17.75 -4.77
N GLU A 76 17.59 -18.51 -5.84
CA GLU A 76 17.97 -18.17 -7.21
C GLU A 76 17.24 -16.93 -7.76
N LEU A 77 16.13 -16.52 -7.14
CA LEU A 77 15.36 -15.35 -7.55
C LEU A 77 15.76 -14.08 -6.79
N ARG A 78 16.63 -14.16 -5.77
CA ARG A 78 16.95 -13.03 -4.88
C ARG A 78 17.54 -11.83 -5.61
N ASP A 79 18.43 -12.05 -6.57
CA ASP A 79 19.04 -10.96 -7.34
C ASP A 79 18.00 -10.25 -8.21
N SER A 80 17.07 -11.01 -8.78
CA SER A 80 15.94 -10.45 -9.55
C SER A 80 14.98 -9.69 -8.66
N GLN A 81 14.68 -10.19 -7.45
CA GLN A 81 13.88 -9.47 -6.47
C GLN A 81 14.57 -8.16 -6.03
N LEU A 82 15.87 -8.20 -5.73
CA LEU A 82 16.61 -7.00 -5.34
C LEU A 82 16.59 -5.95 -6.45
N THR A 83 16.79 -6.37 -7.70
CA THR A 83 16.71 -5.48 -8.87
C THR A 83 15.34 -4.80 -8.95
N HIS A 84 14.26 -5.53 -8.71
CA HIS A 84 12.92 -4.98 -8.69
C HIS A 84 12.75 -3.93 -7.57
N PHE A 85 13.18 -4.23 -6.34
CA PHE A 85 13.06 -3.29 -5.23
C PHE A 85 13.95 -2.06 -5.38
N LEU A 86 15.09 -2.16 -6.06
CA LEU A 86 15.92 -1.01 -6.39
C LEU A 86 15.17 -0.03 -7.31
N VAL A 87 14.39 -0.54 -8.28
CA VAL A 87 13.55 0.31 -9.15
C VAL A 87 12.38 0.90 -8.36
N GLU A 88 11.74 0.12 -7.49
CA GLU A 88 10.62 0.59 -6.68
C GLU A 88 11.04 1.62 -5.62
N LYS A 89 12.27 1.52 -5.09
CA LYS A 89 12.83 2.47 -4.11
C LYS A 89 12.75 3.90 -4.66
N ASP A 90 13.29 4.14 -5.86
CA ASP A 90 13.33 5.48 -6.44
C ASP A 90 11.91 6.03 -6.70
N ALA A 91 11.00 5.19 -7.18
CA ALA A 91 9.61 5.58 -7.42
C ALA A 91 8.86 5.86 -6.11
N GLY A 92 9.09 5.07 -5.07
CA GLY A 92 8.49 5.27 -3.75
C GLY A 92 9.00 6.53 -3.08
N GLU A 93 10.32 6.77 -3.09
CA GLU A 93 10.94 7.92 -2.42
C GLU A 93 10.43 9.26 -2.98
N GLN A 94 10.06 9.32 -4.26
CA GLN A 94 9.42 10.49 -4.86
C GLN A 94 8.13 10.91 -4.12
N SER A 95 7.44 9.97 -3.46
CA SER A 95 6.26 10.31 -2.65
C SER A 95 6.56 11.23 -1.46
N LEU A 96 7.79 11.21 -0.93
CA LEU A 96 8.21 12.08 0.17
C LEU A 96 8.40 13.54 -0.26
N ASN A 97 8.59 13.77 -1.56
CA ASN A 97 8.77 15.11 -2.14
C ASN A 97 7.44 15.77 -2.59
N ILE A 98 6.31 15.09 -2.40
CA ILE A 98 5.00 15.65 -2.72
C ILE A 98 4.66 16.77 -1.74
N GLU A 99 4.27 17.93 -2.27
CA GLU A 99 3.83 19.07 -1.45
C GLU A 99 2.55 18.74 -0.68
N PRO A 100 2.57 18.73 0.68
CA PRO A 100 1.42 18.32 1.47
C PRO A 100 0.17 19.19 1.25
N VAL A 101 0.35 20.46 0.93
CA VAL A 101 -0.74 21.42 0.69
C VAL A 101 -1.58 21.12 -0.57
N LYS A 102 -1.15 20.17 -1.41
CA LYS A 102 -1.86 19.78 -2.64
C LYS A 102 -2.79 18.57 -2.46
N PHE A 103 -2.76 17.91 -1.30
CA PHE A 103 -3.50 16.68 -1.07
C PHE A 103 -4.17 16.66 0.31
N PRO A 104 -5.31 15.95 0.46
CA PRO A 104 -5.82 15.63 1.79
C PRO A 104 -4.75 14.87 2.59
N ASP A 105 -4.49 15.32 3.81
CA ASP A 105 -3.39 14.81 4.65
C ASP A 105 -3.45 13.28 4.80
N TRP A 106 -4.62 12.73 5.13
CA TRP A 106 -4.82 11.30 5.30
C TRP A 106 -4.45 10.49 4.05
N LEU A 107 -4.67 11.04 2.85
CA LEU A 107 -4.44 10.37 1.58
C LEU A 107 -2.94 10.31 1.29
N LEU A 108 -2.25 11.45 1.41
CA LEU A 108 -0.81 11.53 1.18
C LEU A 108 -0.06 10.73 2.24
N HIS A 109 -0.41 10.89 3.51
CA HIS A 109 0.22 10.18 4.62
C HIS A 109 0.06 8.66 4.49
N SER A 110 -1.13 8.18 4.10
CA SER A 110 -1.36 6.74 3.88
C SER A 110 -0.51 6.20 2.72
N HIS A 111 -0.43 6.94 1.61
CA HIS A 111 0.40 6.55 0.47
C HIS A 111 1.89 6.45 0.86
N GLN A 112 2.41 7.46 1.55
CA GLN A 112 3.80 7.48 2.01
C GLN A 112 4.09 6.38 3.04
N ALA A 113 3.15 6.11 3.97
CA ALA A 113 3.27 5.05 4.95
C ALA A 113 3.30 3.65 4.30
N ILE A 114 2.48 3.41 3.27
CA ILE A 114 2.48 2.16 2.50
C ILE A 114 3.82 1.97 1.77
N ASN A 115 4.32 3.01 1.09
CA ASN A 115 5.62 2.95 0.41
C ASN A 115 6.76 2.69 1.41
N GLY A 116 6.74 3.40 2.56
CA GLY A 116 7.73 3.20 3.62
C GLY A 116 7.68 1.82 4.25
N ALA A 117 6.49 1.22 4.41
CA ALA A 117 6.35 -0.13 4.93
C ALA A 117 6.93 -1.17 3.95
N THR A 118 6.70 -0.99 2.65
CA THR A 118 7.33 -1.82 1.61
C THR A 118 8.85 -1.67 1.62
N ALA A 119 9.36 -0.44 1.73
CA ALA A 119 10.79 -0.17 1.83
C ALA A 119 11.43 -0.83 3.07
N LEU A 120 10.79 -0.71 4.23
CA LEU A 120 11.22 -1.36 5.48
C LEU A 120 11.23 -2.88 5.37
N ALA A 121 10.18 -3.47 4.79
CA ALA A 121 10.13 -4.90 4.55
C ALA A 121 11.30 -5.36 3.65
N SER A 122 11.60 -4.61 2.60
CA SER A 122 12.71 -4.90 1.69
C SER A 122 14.07 -4.78 2.37
N ASP A 123 14.28 -3.78 3.22
CA ASP A 123 15.50 -3.67 4.04
C ASP A 123 15.71 -4.91 4.91
N TYR A 124 14.64 -5.41 5.56
CA TYR A 124 14.72 -6.66 6.32
C TYR A 124 15.04 -7.88 5.46
N LEU A 125 14.45 -7.98 4.26
CA LEU A 125 14.69 -9.11 3.36
C LEU A 125 16.14 -9.18 2.86
N PHE A 126 16.75 -8.03 2.56
CA PHE A 126 18.09 -7.98 1.96
C PHE A 126 19.19 -7.59 2.95
N ASN A 127 18.87 -7.46 4.24
CA ASN A 127 19.78 -6.98 5.28
C ASN A 127 20.42 -5.63 4.90
N ARG A 128 19.56 -4.67 4.54
CA ARG A 128 19.89 -3.31 4.12
C ARG A 128 19.26 -2.28 5.07
N THR A 129 19.60 -1.02 4.87
CA THR A 129 19.02 0.11 5.62
C THR A 129 18.68 1.30 4.73
N ASP A 130 19.10 1.30 3.46
CA ASP A 130 19.00 2.47 2.61
C ASP A 130 17.62 2.62 1.96
N PHE A 131 16.77 1.60 1.95
CA PHE A 131 15.43 1.74 1.38
C PHE A 131 14.51 2.52 2.31
N PHE A 132 14.56 2.22 3.61
CA PHE A 132 13.67 2.81 4.60
C PHE A 132 14.17 4.13 5.18
N GLU A 133 15.49 4.36 5.19
CA GLU A 133 16.09 5.54 5.82
C GLU A 133 15.42 6.88 5.43
N PRO A 134 15.05 7.15 4.16
CA PRO A 134 14.34 8.37 3.80
C PRO A 134 12.99 8.54 4.52
N TYR A 135 12.21 7.47 4.62
CA TYR A 135 10.90 7.49 5.30
C TYR A 135 11.06 7.65 6.80
N LYS A 136 12.08 7.02 7.39
CA LYS A 136 12.43 7.19 8.80
C LYS A 136 12.74 8.65 9.12
N HIS A 137 13.56 9.31 8.30
CA HIS A 137 13.85 10.75 8.46
C HIS A 137 12.60 11.64 8.33
N CYS A 138 11.62 11.22 7.55
CA CYS A 138 10.32 11.89 7.43
C CYS A 138 9.31 11.52 8.54
N GLY A 139 9.71 10.74 9.55
CA GLY A 139 8.88 10.43 10.71
C GLY A 139 7.93 9.22 10.55
N PHE A 140 8.11 8.41 9.51
CA PHE A 140 7.25 7.24 9.25
C PHE A 140 7.65 5.97 10.02
N GLU A 141 8.67 6.03 10.88
CA GLU A 141 9.21 4.86 11.60
C GLU A 141 8.13 4.03 12.31
N ALA A 142 7.30 4.68 13.13
CA ALA A 142 6.32 3.97 13.95
C ALA A 142 5.22 3.32 13.10
N VAL A 143 4.67 4.04 12.11
CA VAL A 143 3.58 3.52 11.27
C VAL A 143 4.07 2.40 10.36
N CYS A 144 5.22 2.54 9.72
CA CYS A 144 5.78 1.51 8.84
C CYS A 144 6.18 0.26 9.62
N THR A 145 6.81 0.41 10.79
CA THR A 145 7.09 -0.73 11.69
C THR A 145 5.82 -1.46 12.07
N GLY A 146 4.74 -0.73 12.38
CA GLY A 146 3.45 -1.30 12.67
C GLY A 146 2.84 -2.07 11.49
N LEU A 147 2.87 -1.49 10.29
CA LEU A 147 2.34 -2.11 9.06
C LEU A 147 3.09 -3.40 8.71
N VAL A 148 4.42 -3.38 8.79
CA VAL A 148 5.24 -4.59 8.60
C VAL A 148 4.92 -5.62 9.69
N GLY A 149 4.79 -5.17 10.94
CA GLY A 149 4.41 -6.00 12.08
C GLY A 149 3.08 -6.72 11.90
N ASP A 150 2.07 -6.06 11.31
CA ASP A 150 0.78 -6.69 11.00
C ASP A 150 0.93 -7.85 10.00
N VAL A 151 1.90 -7.76 9.08
CA VAL A 151 2.17 -8.83 8.11
C VAL A 151 2.98 -9.94 8.76
N THR A 152 4.09 -9.62 9.43
CA THR A 152 4.99 -10.62 10.02
C THR A 152 4.41 -11.32 11.25
N GLY A 153 3.51 -10.64 11.97
CA GLY A 153 2.77 -11.20 13.11
C GLY A 153 1.48 -11.93 12.72
N SER A 154 1.09 -11.90 11.44
CA SER A 154 -0.10 -12.61 10.96
C SER A 154 0.09 -14.13 11.00
N LYS A 155 -1.03 -14.87 10.98
CA LYS A 155 -0.98 -16.33 10.83
C LYS A 155 -0.41 -16.71 9.46
N ALA A 156 0.25 -17.87 9.38
CA ALA A 156 0.81 -18.38 8.14
C ALA A 156 -0.25 -18.47 7.02
N ASP A 157 -1.47 -18.88 7.36
CA ASP A 157 -2.63 -19.02 6.48
C ASP A 157 -3.52 -17.77 6.39
N ALA A 158 -3.10 -16.63 6.96
CA ALA A 158 -3.88 -15.40 6.90
C ALA A 158 -4.18 -14.99 5.45
N THR A 159 -5.44 -14.65 5.18
CA THR A 159 -5.92 -14.27 3.85
C THR A 159 -5.50 -12.85 3.47
N ASP A 160 -5.55 -12.52 2.18
CA ASP A 160 -5.25 -11.17 1.70
C ASP A 160 -6.20 -10.14 2.34
N SER A 161 -7.49 -10.44 2.42
CA SER A 161 -8.46 -9.58 3.12
C SER A 161 -8.09 -9.32 4.59
N GLU A 162 -7.60 -10.32 5.33
CA GLU A 162 -7.21 -10.15 6.73
C GLU A 162 -6.01 -9.21 6.88
N LEU A 163 -5.00 -9.36 6.02
CA LEU A 163 -3.83 -8.47 5.99
C LEU A 163 -4.22 -7.03 5.66
N VAL A 164 -5.05 -6.86 4.62
CA VAL A 164 -5.52 -5.55 4.18
C VAL A 164 -6.40 -4.90 5.26
N ASN A 165 -7.25 -5.65 5.94
CA ASN A 165 -8.07 -5.13 7.05
C ASN A 165 -7.22 -4.64 8.24
N ALA A 166 -6.12 -5.33 8.55
CA ALA A 166 -5.19 -4.87 9.58
C ALA A 166 -4.58 -3.51 9.20
N TRP A 167 -4.16 -3.35 7.94
CA TRP A 167 -3.63 -2.10 7.43
C TRP A 167 -4.66 -0.97 7.40
N LEU A 168 -5.90 -1.25 6.95
CA LEU A 168 -7.01 -0.28 6.99
C LEU A 168 -7.23 0.23 8.42
N LYS A 169 -7.20 -0.65 9.42
CA LYS A 169 -7.34 -0.27 10.82
C LYS A 169 -6.16 0.59 11.29
N ARG A 170 -4.93 0.21 10.96
CA ARG A 170 -3.72 0.93 11.37
C ARG A 170 -3.62 2.33 10.76
N LEU A 171 -4.00 2.47 9.49
CA LEU A 171 -4.02 3.73 8.76
C LEU A 171 -5.29 4.56 9.03
N ALA A 172 -6.19 4.08 9.89
CA ALA A 172 -7.49 4.70 10.17
C ALA A 172 -8.34 4.96 8.91
N LEU A 173 -8.37 3.97 8.00
CA LEU A 173 -9.06 4.03 6.70
C LEU A 173 -10.33 3.16 6.63
N THR A 174 -10.79 2.64 7.76
CA THR A 174 -11.96 1.73 7.82
C THR A 174 -13.28 2.39 7.42
N ASP A 175 -13.37 3.72 7.44
CA ASP A 175 -14.52 4.48 6.94
C ASP A 175 -14.32 4.99 5.49
N ARG A 176 -13.14 4.75 4.91
CA ARG A 176 -12.75 5.20 3.57
C ARG A 176 -12.81 4.10 2.52
N PHE A 177 -12.67 2.84 2.93
CA PHE A 177 -12.69 1.67 2.05
C PHE A 177 -13.53 0.54 2.62
N GLU A 178 -14.19 -0.19 1.72
CA GLU A 178 -15.01 -1.34 2.05
C GLU A 178 -14.82 -2.47 1.01
N TRP A 179 -15.12 -3.70 1.43
CA TRP A 179 -15.13 -4.85 0.54
C TRP A 179 -16.46 -5.00 -0.16
N ILE A 180 -16.46 -4.89 -1.49
CA ILE A 180 -17.62 -5.14 -2.34
C ILE A 180 -17.50 -6.55 -2.90
N THR A 181 -18.58 -7.33 -2.80
CA THR A 181 -18.69 -8.61 -3.50
C THR A 181 -19.41 -8.35 -4.82
N PRO A 182 -18.86 -8.74 -5.99
CA PRO A 182 -19.56 -8.61 -7.24
C PRO A 182 -20.87 -9.40 -7.18
N SER A 183 -21.98 -8.72 -7.46
CA SER A 183 -23.26 -9.38 -7.71
C SER A 183 -23.10 -10.31 -8.91
N LEU A 184 -23.48 -11.58 -8.76
CA LEU A 184 -23.57 -12.54 -9.86
C LEU A 184 -24.62 -12.11 -10.90
#